data_AF-A0A3N5TBT2-F1
#
_entry.id   AF-A0A3N5TBT2-F1
#
_cell.length_a   1.000
_cell.length_b   1.000
_cell.length_c   1.000
_cell.angle_alpha   90.00
_cell.angle_beta   90.00
_cell.angle_gamma   90.00
#
_symmetry.space_group_name_H-M   'P 1'
#
loop_
_entity.id
_entity.type
_entity.pdbx_description
1 polymer ?
#
loop_
_entity_poly.entity_id
_entity_poly.type
_entity_poly.pdbx_seq_one_letter_code
_entity_poly.pdbx_strand_id
1 'polypeptide(L)'
;MKACPICHETGRQVRQVGECWLLRCHACGFVYADATVEEIERVNSQYDESAERHYAEVQTGIDYLWFDLVSRRLTRGQAGLKVLDIGCGW
;
A
#
# COMPACT_ATOMS: atom_id res chain seq x y z
N MET A 1 -14.93 7.21 -14.13
CA MET A 1 -13.85 6.23 -14.01
C MET A 1 -12.56 6.97 -13.70
N LYS A 2 -11.93 6.63 -12.59
CA LYS A 2 -10.75 7.35 -12.10
C LYS A 2 -9.54 7.17 -13.04
N ALA A 3 -8.78 8.26 -13.23
CA ALA A 3 -7.52 8.22 -13.96
C ALA A 3 -6.46 7.40 -13.20
N CYS A 4 -5.54 6.78 -13.94
CA CYS A 4 -4.46 6.00 -13.33
C CYS A 4 -3.62 6.89 -12.40
N PRO A 5 -3.36 6.48 -11.15
CA PRO A 5 -2.56 7.28 -10.22
C PRO A 5 -1.07 7.34 -10.57
N ILE A 6 -0.59 6.51 -11.51
CA ILE A 6 0.82 6.45 -11.91
C ILE A 6 1.08 7.27 -13.18
N CYS A 7 0.23 7.12 -14.20
CA CYS A 7 0.46 7.71 -15.52
C CYS A 7 -0.70 8.57 -16.03
N HIS A 8 -1.75 8.75 -15.22
CA HIS A 8 -2.93 9.57 -15.52
C HIS A 8 -3.77 9.13 -16.73
N GLU A 9 -3.42 8.02 -17.36
CA GLU A 9 -4.20 7.40 -18.43
C GLU A 9 -5.46 6.69 -17.92
N THR A 10 -6.32 6.30 -18.86
CA THR A 10 -7.57 5.58 -18.54
C THR A 10 -7.33 4.10 -18.25
N GLY A 11 -8.19 3.54 -17.41
CA GLY A 11 -8.25 2.11 -17.14
C GLY A 11 -9.54 1.48 -17.65
N ARG A 12 -9.62 0.15 -17.54
CA ARG A 12 -10.88 -0.61 -17.68
C ARG A 12 -11.15 -1.40 -16.42
N GLN A 13 -12.43 -1.61 -16.10
CA GLN A 13 -12.82 -2.53 -15.04
C GLN A 13 -12.33 -3.95 -15.34
N VAL A 14 -11.74 -4.60 -14.34
CA VAL A 14 -11.21 -5.97 -14.46
C VAL A 14 -11.79 -6.93 -13.43
N ARG A 15 -12.21 -6.44 -12.26
CA ARG A 15 -12.72 -7.28 -11.17
C ARG A 15 -13.46 -6.42 -10.15
N GLN A 16 -14.48 -6.98 -9.51
CA GLN A 16 -15.09 -6.39 -8.32
C GLN A 16 -14.54 -7.04 -7.05
N VAL A 17 -14.26 -6.24 -6.02
CA VAL A 17 -13.82 -6.69 -4.69
C VAL A 17 -14.65 -5.93 -3.65
N GLY A 18 -15.54 -6.66 -2.97
CA GLY A 18 -16.57 -6.04 -2.13
C GLY A 18 -17.46 -5.12 -2.97
N GLU A 19 -17.63 -3.88 -2.52
CA GLU A 19 -18.42 -2.86 -3.23
C GLU A 19 -17.60 -2.08 -4.27
N CYS A 20 -16.28 -2.27 -4.33
CA CYS A 20 -15.39 -1.50 -5.20
C CYS A 20 -15.01 -2.26 -6.47
N TRP A 21 -14.99 -1.55 -7.60
CA TRP A 21 -14.42 -2.05 -8.85
C TRP A 21 -12.92 -1.78 -8.92
N LEU A 22 -12.16 -2.79 -9.33
CA LEU A 22 -10.76 -2.64 -9.71
C LEU A 22 -10.66 -2.30 -11.20
N LEU A 23 -9.86 -1.28 -11.50
CA LEU A 23 -9.48 -0.86 -12.83
C LEU A 23 -8.07 -1.34 -13.13
N ARG A 24 -7.80 -1.71 -14.39
CA ARG A 24 -6.45 -1.92 -14.91
C ARG A 24 -6.15 -0.86 -15.96
N CYS A 25 -5.09 -0.09 -15.75
CA CYS A 25 -4.61 0.93 -16.68
C CYS A 25 -4.20 0.30 -18.02
N HIS A 26 -4.60 0.90 -19.13
CA HIS A 26 -4.23 0.42 -20.46
C HIS A 26 -2.77 0.69 -20.82
N ALA A 27 -2.21 1.81 -20.36
CA ALA A 27 -0.83 2.22 -20.66
C ALA A 27 0.22 1.49 -19.80
N CYS A 28 0.16 1.63 -18.47
CA CYS A 28 1.17 1.05 -17.57
C CYS A 28 0.79 -0.30 -16.94
N GLY A 29 -0.45 -0.76 -17.15
CA GLY A 29 -0.92 -2.04 -16.60
C GLY A 29 -1.22 -2.05 -15.10
N PHE A 30 -1.03 -0.94 -14.39
CA PHE A 30 -1.29 -0.82 -12.95
C PHE A 30 -2.76 -1.11 -12.63
N VAL A 31 -3.00 -1.85 -11.54
CA VAL A 31 -4.33 -2.20 -11.06
C VAL A 31 -4.66 -1.35 -9.83
N TYR A 32 -5.80 -0.66 -9.84
CA TYR A 32 -6.17 0.30 -8.82
C TYR A 32 -7.68 0.32 -8.60
N ALA A 33 -8.12 0.77 -7.42
CA ALA A 33 -9.54 0.89 -7.09
C ALA A 33 -10.18 2.08 -7.83
N ASP A 34 -11.37 1.89 -8.41
CA ASP A 34 -12.26 2.95 -8.89
C ASP A 34 -13.00 3.59 -7.70
N ALA A 35 -12.25 4.00 -6.68
CA ALA A 35 -12.74 4.70 -5.50
C ALA A 35 -12.44 6.19 -5.62
N THR A 36 -13.36 7.04 -5.16
CA THR A 36 -13.15 8.49 -5.12
C THR A 36 -12.04 8.85 -4.13
N VAL A 37 -11.56 10.09 -4.20
CA VAL A 37 -10.53 10.56 -3.25
C VAL A 37 -11.12 10.56 -1.83
N GLU A 38 -12.36 11.02 -1.69
CA GLU A 38 -13.09 11.10 -0.43
C GLU A 38 -13.31 9.72 0.20
N GLU A 39 -13.62 8.70 -0.60
CA GLU A 39 -13.75 7.32 -0.12
C GLU A 39 -12.42 6.78 0.41
N ILE A 40 -11.33 7.03 -0.31
CA ILE A 40 -9.97 6.63 0.10
C ILE A 40 -9.55 7.36 1.37
N GLU A 41 -9.76 8.68 1.43
CA GLU A 41 -9.44 9.48 2.61
C GLU A 41 -10.25 9.05 3.83
N ARG A 42 -11.55 8.81 3.66
CA ARG A 42 -12.41 8.29 4.72
C ARG A 42 -11.87 6.98 5.28
N VAL A 43 -11.55 6.01 4.43
CA VAL A 43 -10.98 4.72 4.87
C VAL A 43 -9.61 4.91 5.52
N ASN A 44 -8.73 5.71 4.94
CA ASN A 44 -7.38 5.96 5.48
C ASN A 44 -7.41 6.73 6.81
N SER A 45 -8.44 7.53 7.06
CA SER A 45 -8.63 8.28 8.31
C SER A 45 -9.28 7.46 9.43
N GLN A 46 -9.88 6.31 9.10
CA GLN A 46 -10.47 5.41 10.09
C GLN A 46 -9.36 4.63 10.77
N TYR A 47 -8.82 5.22 11.83
CA TYR A 47 -7.95 4.56 12.78
C TYR A 47 -8.83 3.82 13.79
N ASP A 48 -9.02 2.51 13.62
CA ASP A 48 -9.76 1.67 14.55
C ASP A 48 -8.76 0.84 15.38
N GLU A 49 -8.87 0.89 16.70
CA GLU A 49 -8.09 0.06 17.65
C GLU A 49 -8.22 -1.45 17.34
N SER A 50 -9.29 -1.86 16.64
CA SER A 50 -9.43 -3.24 16.15
C SER A 50 -8.47 -3.55 14.99
N ALA A 51 -8.25 -2.59 14.09
CA ALA A 51 -7.30 -2.72 12.99
C ALA A 51 -5.86 -2.69 13.50
N GLU A 52 -5.54 -1.83 14.46
CA GLU A 52 -4.25 -1.82 15.15
C GLU A 52 -3.92 -3.16 15.79
N ARG A 53 -4.86 -3.73 16.57
CA ARG A 53 -4.67 -5.06 17.19
C ARG A 53 -4.49 -6.15 16.15
N HIS A 54 -5.29 -6.13 15.08
CA HIS A 54 -5.15 -7.09 14.00
C HIS A 54 -3.79 -6.96 13.29
N TYR A 55 -3.33 -5.75 13.01
CA TYR A 55 -2.00 -5.52 12.48
C TYR A 55 -0.92 -5.94 13.47
N ALA A 56 -1.00 -5.60 14.76
CA ALA A 56 -0.02 -6.05 15.76
C ALA A 56 0.03 -7.58 15.90
N GLU A 57 -1.09 -8.28 15.69
CA GLU A 57 -1.16 -9.74 15.68
C GLU A 57 -0.62 -10.38 14.39
N VAL A 58 -0.77 -9.69 13.25
CA VAL A 58 -0.42 -10.20 11.90
C VAL A 58 0.94 -9.71 11.41
N GLN A 59 1.42 -8.57 11.92
CA GLN A 59 2.72 -7.99 11.61
C GLN A 59 3.76 -8.85 12.35
N THR A 60 4.25 -9.84 11.61
CA THR A 60 4.86 -11.06 12.14
C THR A 60 6.38 -10.98 12.00
N GLY A 61 7.09 -12.02 12.46
CA GLY A 61 8.52 -12.18 12.18
C GLY A 61 8.93 -12.01 10.71
N ILE A 62 7.99 -12.15 9.77
CA ILE A 62 8.22 -11.90 8.34
C ILE A 62 8.52 -10.42 8.06
N ASP A 63 7.87 -9.47 8.73
CA ASP A 63 8.11 -8.04 8.51
C ASP A 63 9.49 -7.63 8.99
N TYR A 64 9.92 -8.16 10.14
CA TYR A 64 11.28 -7.99 10.63
C TYR A 64 12.32 -8.57 9.67
N LEU A 65 12.08 -9.77 9.13
CA LEU A 65 12.97 -10.39 8.15
C LEU A 65 13.01 -9.61 6.84
N TRP A 66 11.86 -9.17 6.34
CA TRP A 66 11.75 -8.37 5.13
C TRP A 66 12.48 -7.03 5.28
N PHE A 67 12.26 -6.33 6.39
CA PHE A 67 12.91 -5.05 6.67
C PHE A 67 14.43 -5.21 6.86
N ASP A 68 14.89 -6.26 7.55
CA ASP A 68 16.32 -6.56 7.69
C ASP A 68 16.97 -6.83 6.31
N LEU A 69 16.31 -7.57 5.43
CA LEU A 69 16.81 -7.82 4.07
C LEU A 69 16.91 -6.53 3.24
N VAL A 70 15.89 -5.68 3.27
CA VAL A 70 15.87 -4.41 2.53
C VAL A 70 16.90 -3.44 3.10
N SER A 71 16.94 -3.28 4.42
CA SER A 71 17.86 -2.36 5.09
C SER A 71 19.32 -2.77 4.86
N ARG A 72 19.68 -4.05 4.96
CA ARG A 72 21.03 -4.53 4.63
C ARG A 72 21.42 -4.25 3.19
N ARG A 73 20.49 -4.44 2.24
CA ARG A 73 20.75 -4.17 0.83
C ARG A 73 20.99 -2.68 0.57
N LEU A 74 20.18 -1.79 1.16
CA LEU A 74 20.30 -0.34 1.00
C LEU A 74 21.56 0.21 1.67
N THR A 75 21.86 -0.26 2.88
CA THR A 75 23.04 0.17 3.65
C THR A 75 24.33 -0.52 3.22
N ARG A 76 24.23 -1.55 2.37
CA ARG A 76 25.35 -2.44 2.01
C ARG A 76 26.08 -3.00 3.25
N GLY A 77 25.34 -3.21 4.34
CA GLY A 77 25.87 -3.68 5.63
C GLY A 77 26.66 -2.64 6.44
N GLN A 78 26.65 -1.37 6.05
CA GLN A 78 27.31 -0.30 6.81
C GLN A 78 26.46 0.12 8.02
N ALA A 79 27.08 0.12 9.20
CA ALA A 79 26.45 0.59 10.43
C ALA A 79 26.28 2.12 10.46
N GLY A 80 25.28 2.61 11.21
CA GLY A 80 25.06 4.05 11.43
C GLY A 80 24.26 4.77 10.34
N LEU A 81 23.86 4.08 9.28
CA LEU A 81 22.98 4.62 8.24
C LEU A 81 21.51 4.57 8.69
N LYS A 82 20.70 5.51 8.18
CA LYS A 82 19.28 5.65 8.51
C LYS A 82 18.41 5.21 7.32
N VAL A 83 17.32 4.52 7.62
CA VAL A 83 16.28 4.12 6.65
C VAL A 83 14.98 4.77 7.07
N LEU A 84 14.30 5.45 6.14
CA LEU A 84 12.95 5.97 6.34
C LEU A 84 11.95 4.95 5.81
N ASP A 85 11.12 4.44 6.71
CA ASP A 85 9.98 3.59 6.36
C ASP A 85 8.70 4.44 6.35
N ILE A 86 7.97 4.44 5.24
CA ILE A 86 6.78 5.26 5.05
C ILE A 86 5.56 4.35 5.13
N GLY A 87 4.66 4.63 6.06
CA GLY A 87 3.48 3.80 6.29
C GLY A 87 3.77 2.58 7.17
N CYS A 88 4.78 2.66 8.04
CA CYS A 88 5.21 1.57 8.94
C CYS A 88 4.17 1.17 10.02
N GLY A 89 3.00 1.79 10.06
CA GLY A 89 2.07 1.66 11.18
C GLY A 89 2.61 2.29 12.47
N TRP A 90 1.81 2.23 13.54
CA TRP A 90 2.24 2.51 14.91
C TRP A 90 2.31 1.21 15.70
#